data_AF-A0A8C3FXE4-F1
#
_entry.id   AF-A0A8C3FXE4-F1
#
_cell.length_a   1.000
_cell.length_b   1.000
_cell.length_c   1.000
_cell.angle_alpha   90.00
_cell.angle_beta   90.00
_cell.angle_gamma   90.00
#
_symmetry.space_group_name_H-M   'P 1'
#
loop_
_entity.id
_entity.type
_entity.pdbx_description
1 polymer ?
#
loop_
_entity_poly.entity_id
_entity_poly.type
_entity_poly.pdbx_seq_one_letter_code
_entity_poly.pdbx_strand_id
1 'polypeptide(L)'
;QFQYQSQQQTQQEIIPAPTPGASWSPIVANCREEQYPCTRLYSVHKPCKQCLNEICFYSLRRVYVINKEICVRTVCAHEELLRADLCRDKFSKCGVLATSGLCQTVATSCARSCGGC
;
A
#
# COMPACT_ATOMS: atom_id res chain seq x y z
N GLN A 1 15.07 -13.87 37.98
CA GLN A 1 15.87 -13.13 36.98
C GLN A 1 15.09 -13.09 35.68
N PHE A 2 14.70 -11.88 35.24
CA PHE A 2 14.73 -11.35 33.88
C PHE A 2 14.00 -10.00 33.94
N GLN A 3 14.79 -8.94 34.10
CA GLN A 3 14.39 -7.54 33.99
C GLN A 3 14.33 -7.17 32.50
N TYR A 4 13.26 -6.51 32.07
CA TYR A 4 13.18 -5.71 30.84
C TYR A 4 12.23 -4.55 31.15
N GLN A 5 12.75 -3.44 31.70
CA GLN A 5 13.23 -2.24 31.03
C GLN A 5 12.16 -1.41 30.29
N SER A 6 12.12 -0.14 30.72
CA SER A 6 11.61 1.09 30.10
C SER A 6 10.10 1.20 29.84
N GLN A 7 9.42 1.86 30.78
CA GLN A 7 8.36 2.79 30.47
C GLN A 7 8.92 3.91 29.56
N GLN A 8 8.73 3.82 28.24
CA GLN A 8 8.80 5.00 27.40
C GLN A 8 7.47 5.72 27.49
N GLN A 9 7.50 6.90 28.11
CA GLN A 9 6.42 7.88 28.10
C GLN A 9 5.95 8.11 26.67
N THR A 10 4.75 7.64 26.36
CA THR A 10 4.03 8.09 25.17
C THR A 10 3.55 9.49 25.47
N GLN A 11 4.37 10.50 25.13
CA GLN A 11 3.89 11.86 25.01
C GLN A 11 2.87 11.85 23.88
N GLN A 12 1.59 11.69 24.23
CA GLN A 12 0.50 11.97 23.31
C GLN A 12 0.55 13.48 23.05
N GLU A 13 1.21 13.87 21.97
CA GLU A 13 1.01 15.17 21.37
C GLU A 13 -0.45 15.19 20.87
N ILE A 14 -1.32 15.81 21.66
CA ILE A 14 -2.72 16.02 21.33
C ILE A 14 -2.73 17.04 20.20
N ILE A 15 -2.80 16.55 18.97
CA ILE A 15 -3.07 17.39 17.79
C ILE A 15 -4.47 17.98 18.01
N PRO A 16 -4.65 19.32 18.07
CA PRO A 16 -5.96 19.90 18.22
C PRO A 16 -6.83 19.53 17.03
N ALA A 17 -8.09 19.18 17.27
CA ALA A 17 -9.07 19.01 16.21
C ALA A 17 -9.09 20.26 15.30
N PRO A 18 -9.14 20.11 13.97
CA PRO A 18 -9.17 21.26 13.08
C PRO A 18 -10.44 22.07 13.33
N THR A 19 -10.24 23.33 13.70
CA THR A 19 -11.30 24.32 13.94
C THR A 19 -12.17 24.47 12.69
N PRO A 20 -13.51 24.32 12.77
CA PRO A 20 -14.38 24.54 11.62
C PRO A 20 -14.50 26.05 11.40
N GLY A 21 -13.64 26.62 10.56
CA GLY A 21 -13.75 28.03 10.21
C GLY A 21 -12.51 28.74 9.65
N ALA A 22 -11.36 28.06 9.48
CA ALA A 22 -10.25 28.66 8.73
C ALA A 22 -10.54 28.55 7.22
N SER A 23 -10.49 29.66 6.49
CA SER A 23 -10.59 29.68 5.04
C SER A 23 -9.35 29.04 4.42
N TRP A 24 -9.42 27.77 4.04
CA TRP A 24 -8.36 27.12 3.26
C TRP A 24 -8.52 27.53 1.79
N SER A 25 -7.49 28.15 1.21
CA SER A 25 -7.41 28.53 -0.21
C SER A 25 -7.93 27.42 -1.14
N PRO A 26 -8.49 27.74 -2.33
CA PRO A 26 -9.12 26.78 -3.25
C PRO A 26 -8.22 25.62 -3.73
N ILE A 27 -6.93 25.65 -3.40
CA ILE A 27 -5.95 24.57 -3.61
C ILE A 27 -6.20 23.37 -2.66
N VAL A 28 -6.88 23.58 -1.54
CA VAL A 28 -7.22 22.55 -0.53
C VAL A 28 -8.59 21.91 -0.81
N ALA A 29 -9.26 22.31 -1.90
CA ALA A 29 -10.65 21.95 -2.15
C ALA A 29 -10.88 20.58 -2.86
N ASN A 30 -9.82 19.85 -3.24
CA ASN A 30 -9.97 18.69 -4.12
C ASN A 30 -9.32 17.38 -3.61
N CYS A 31 -9.24 17.20 -2.29
CA CYS A 31 -8.87 15.92 -1.68
C CYS A 31 -10.11 15.26 -1.07
N ARG A 32 -10.38 14.00 -1.42
CA ARG A 32 -11.45 13.18 -0.81
C ARG A 32 -10.88 11.93 -0.16
N GLU A 33 -11.49 11.49 0.93
CA GLU A 33 -11.14 10.20 1.52
C GLU A 33 -11.88 9.08 0.77
N GLU A 34 -11.13 8.09 0.28
CA GLU A 34 -11.66 6.89 -0.35
C GLU A 34 -11.45 5.68 0.54
N GLN A 35 -12.53 4.94 0.76
CA GLN A 35 -12.50 3.64 1.40
C GLN A 35 -12.18 2.56 0.37
N TYR A 36 -11.23 1.67 0.68
CA TYR A 36 -10.88 0.53 -0.16
C TYR A 36 -10.75 -0.75 0.68
N PRO A 37 -11.14 -1.90 0.12
CA PRO A 37 -10.97 -3.18 0.80
C PRO A 37 -9.48 -3.51 0.87
N CYS A 38 -8.95 -3.64 2.08
CA CYS A 38 -7.60 -4.10 2.33
C CYS A 38 -7.66 -5.46 3.03
N THR A 39 -6.79 -6.38 2.61
CA THR A 39 -6.72 -7.72 3.17
C THR A 39 -5.47 -7.87 4.00
N ARG A 40 -5.62 -8.02 5.32
CA ARG A 40 -4.50 -8.45 6.16
C ARG A 40 -4.47 -9.97 6.20
N LEU A 41 -3.32 -10.55 5.83
CA LEU A 41 -3.09 -11.99 5.83
C LEU A 41 -2.54 -12.42 7.19
N TYR A 42 -3.25 -13.29 7.88
CA TYR A 42 -2.80 -13.90 9.13
C TYR A 42 -2.44 -15.36 8.88
N SER A 43 -1.23 -15.75 9.29
CA SER A 43 -0.83 -17.15 9.32
C SER A 43 -1.19 -17.72 10.69
N VAL A 44 -2.22 -18.54 10.76
CA VAL A 44 -2.69 -19.14 12.00
C VAL A 44 -2.53 -20.66 11.95
N HIS A 45 -2.22 -21.27 13.09
CA HIS A 45 -2.15 -22.73 13.21
C HIS A 45 -3.51 -23.26 13.66
N LYS A 46 -4.14 -24.08 12.82
CA LYS A 46 -5.39 -24.78 13.13
C LYS A 46 -5.07 -26.18 13.65
N PRO A 47 -5.42 -26.51 14.90
CA PRO A 47 -5.36 -27.88 15.38
C PRO A 47 -6.32 -28.77 14.61
N CYS A 48 -5.83 -29.91 14.13
CA CYS A 48 -6.59 -30.95 13.49
C CYS A 48 -6.47 -32.22 14.35
N LYS A 49 -7.60 -32.83 14.69
CA LYS A 49 -7.66 -34.11 15.39
C LYS A 49 -8.14 -35.17 14.40
N GLN A 50 -7.35 -36.22 14.20
CA GLN A 50 -7.74 -37.39 13.41
C GLN A 50 -7.71 -38.61 14.33
N CYS A 51 -8.86 -39.27 14.49
CA CYS A 51 -8.96 -40.47 15.31
C CYS A 51 -9.20 -41.69 14.44
N LEU A 52 -8.54 -42.79 14.77
CA LEU A 52 -8.81 -44.11 14.26
C LEU A 52 -9.07 -45.01 15.48
N ASN A 53 -10.33 -45.40 15.66
CA ASN A 53 -10.80 -46.12 16.85
C ASN A 53 -10.50 -45.31 18.14
N GLU A 54 -9.76 -45.90 19.08
CA GLU A 54 -9.38 -45.32 20.39
C GLU A 54 -8.14 -44.41 20.30
N ILE A 55 -7.42 -44.40 19.17
CA ILE A 55 -6.16 -43.67 19.00
C ILE A 55 -6.43 -42.38 18.23
N CYS A 56 -6.05 -41.23 18.79
CA CYS A 56 -6.18 -39.93 18.15
C CYS A 56 -4.82 -39.26 17.95
N PHE A 57 -4.61 -38.75 16.74
CA PHE A 57 -3.46 -37.96 16.36
C PHE A 57 -3.85 -36.48 16.27
N TYR A 58 -3.06 -35.63 16.91
CA TYR A 58 -3.21 -34.18 16.82
C TYR A 58 -2.11 -33.63 15.91
N SER A 59 -2.51 -32.85 14.91
CA SER A 59 -1.59 -32.15 14.02
C SER A 59 -1.93 -30.66 13.98
N LEU A 60 -0.94 -29.84 13.67
CA LEU A 60 -1.11 -28.41 13.46
C LEU A 60 -0.98 -28.12 11.98
N ARG A 61 -2.07 -27.65 11.36
CA ARG A 61 -2.05 -27.21 9.97
C ARG A 61 -1.97 -25.69 9.93
N ARG A 62 -0.99 -25.15 9.21
CA ARG A 62 -0.93 -23.71 8.92
C ARG A 62 -2.04 -23.35 7.93
N VAL A 63 -2.88 -22.39 8.30
CA VAL A 63 -3.95 -21.85 7.45
C VAL A 63 -3.80 -20.34 7.37
N TYR A 64 -4.17 -19.78 6.22
CA TYR A 64 -4.11 -18.34 5.99
C TYR A 64 -5.51 -17.77 6.09
N VAL A 65 -5.72 -16.89 7.06
CA VAL A 65 -6.98 -16.18 7.27
C VAL A 65 -6.82 -14.78 6.73
N ILE A 66 -7.75 -14.37 5.87
CA ILE A 66 -7.80 -13.03 5.32
C ILE A 66 -8.83 -12.24 6.14
N ASN A 67 -8.41 -11.19 6.84
CA ASN A 67 -9.35 -10.21 7.35
C ASN A 67 -9.64 -9.18 6.25
N LYS A 68 -10.91 -9.00 5.90
CA LYS A 68 -11.34 -7.98 4.95
C LYS A 68 -11.61 -6.71 5.74
N GLU A 69 -10.61 -5.86 5.86
CA GLU A 69 -10.73 -4.57 6.53
C GLU A 69 -11.01 -3.48 5.49
N ILE A 70 -11.66 -2.40 5.91
CA ILE A 70 -11.81 -1.21 5.07
C ILE A 70 -10.72 -0.23 5.48
N CYS A 71 -9.76 -0.03 4.59
CA CYS A 71 -8.73 0.97 4.76
C CYS A 71 -9.20 2.30 4.15
N VAL A 72 -8.73 3.41 4.71
CA VAL A 72 -8.97 4.75 4.17
C VAL A 72 -7.67 5.28 3.56
N ARG A 73 -7.80 5.95 2.41
CA ARG A 73 -6.71 6.74 1.81
C ARG A 73 -7.25 8.08 1.37
N THR A 74 -6.44 9.12 1.51
CA THR A 74 -6.76 10.44 0.93
C THR A 74 -6.37 10.43 -0.54
N VAL A 75 -7.27 10.82 -1.43
CA VAL A 75 -7.04 10.95 -2.87
C VAL A 75 -7.22 12.41 -3.25
N CYS A 76 -6.16 13.03 -3.75
CA CYS A 76 -6.16 14.42 -4.19
C CYS A 76 -6.15 14.53 -5.71
N ALA A 77 -6.92 15.45 -6.30
CA ALA A 77 -7.02 15.61 -7.76
C ALA A 77 -5.65 15.90 -8.44
N HIS A 78 -4.74 16.60 -7.75
CA HIS A 78 -3.38 16.83 -8.25
C HIS A 78 -2.54 15.54 -8.26
N GLU A 79 -2.78 14.65 -7.29
CA GLU A 79 -2.09 13.36 -7.21
C GLU A 79 -2.64 12.36 -8.24
N GLU A 80 -3.94 12.39 -8.55
CA GLU A 80 -4.53 11.60 -9.66
C GLU A 80 -3.96 12.03 -11.02
N LEU A 81 -3.84 13.33 -11.28
CA LEU A 81 -3.23 13.86 -12.51
C LEU A 81 -1.75 13.47 -12.60
N LEU A 82 -0.97 13.68 -11.54
CA LEU A 82 0.45 13.33 -11.51
C LEU A 82 0.66 11.82 -11.65
N ARG A 83 -0.17 10.98 -11.03
CA ARG A 83 -0.12 9.51 -11.16
C ARG A 83 -0.53 9.07 -12.57
N ALA A 84 -1.53 9.71 -13.17
CA ALA A 84 -1.95 9.44 -14.54
C ALA A 84 -0.84 9.83 -15.53
N ASP A 85 -0.17 10.97 -15.33
CA ASP A 85 0.96 11.40 -16.15
C ASP A 85 2.16 10.45 -15.99
N LEU A 86 2.52 10.06 -14.76
CA LEU A 86 3.57 9.07 -14.51
C LEU A 86 3.24 7.68 -15.08
N CYS A 87 1.97 7.25 -15.04
CA CYS A 87 1.52 6.00 -15.65
C CYS A 87 1.60 6.09 -17.18
N ARG A 88 1.15 7.20 -17.76
CA ARG A 88 1.23 7.48 -19.20
C ARG A 88 2.68 7.47 -19.65
N ASP A 89 3.59 8.06 -18.89
CA ASP A 89 5.01 8.12 -19.25
C ASP A 89 5.71 6.77 -19.04
N LYS A 90 5.48 6.09 -17.90
CA LYS A 90 6.11 4.81 -17.56
C LYS A 90 5.62 3.63 -18.42
N PHE A 91 4.34 3.61 -18.80
CA PHE A 91 3.73 2.54 -19.61
C PHE A 91 3.47 2.95 -21.06
N SER A 92 3.88 4.14 -21.49
CA SER A 92 3.90 4.49 -22.91
C SER A 92 4.75 3.49 -23.70
N LYS A 93 4.43 3.31 -24.99
CA LYS A 93 5.24 2.47 -25.89
C LYS A 93 6.74 2.81 -25.80
N CYS A 94 7.08 4.10 -25.73
CA CYS A 94 8.46 4.54 -25.56
C CYS A 94 9.01 4.37 -24.13
N GLY A 95 8.21 4.59 -23.09
CA GLY A 95 8.62 4.41 -21.69
C GLY A 95 8.86 2.95 -21.30
N VAL A 96 8.05 2.02 -21.82
CA VAL A 96 8.27 0.58 -21.64
C VAL A 96 9.57 0.16 -22.33
N LEU A 97 9.81 0.62 -23.57
CA LEU A 97 11.03 0.29 -24.31
C LEU A 97 12.27 0.92 -23.68
N ALA A 98 12.14 2.11 -23.08
CA ALA A 98 13.21 2.76 -22.35
C ALA A 98 13.57 2.01 -21.06
N THR A 99 12.57 1.51 -20.32
CA THR A 99 12.79 0.75 -19.08
C THR A 99 13.21 -0.71 -19.33
N SER A 100 12.90 -1.28 -20.49
CA SER A 100 13.29 -2.64 -20.86
C SER A 100 14.67 -2.74 -21.55
N GLY A 101 15.45 -1.65 -21.60
CA GLY A 101 16.79 -1.63 -22.19
C GLY A 101 16.84 -1.66 -23.72
N LEU A 102 15.71 -1.42 -24.39
CA LEU A 102 15.61 -1.45 -25.86
C LEU A 102 15.89 -0.09 -26.52
N CYS A 103 16.33 0.92 -25.75
CA CYS A 103 16.54 2.28 -26.26
C CYS A 103 17.40 2.38 -27.52
N GLN A 104 18.41 1.53 -27.69
CA GLN A 104 19.27 1.54 -28.89
C GLN A 104 18.51 1.20 -30.18
N THR A 105 17.47 0.37 -30.09
CA THR A 105 16.68 -0.06 -31.26
C THR A 105 15.59 0.94 -31.64
N VAL A 106 15.18 1.80 -30.71
CA VAL A 106 14.07 2.75 -30.90
C VAL A 106 14.45 4.21 -30.71
N ALA A 107 15.76 4.51 -30.57
CA ALA A 107 16.30 5.82 -30.24
C ALA A 107 15.74 6.95 -31.12
N THR A 108 15.54 6.70 -32.42
CA THR A 108 14.99 7.69 -33.36
C THR A 108 13.50 7.95 -33.21
N SER A 109 12.74 6.98 -32.70
CA SER A 109 11.29 7.09 -32.50
C SER A 109 10.89 7.44 -31.05
N CYS A 110 11.80 7.23 -30.10
CA CYS A 110 11.57 7.39 -28.66
C CYS A 110 12.68 8.20 -27.97
N ALA A 111 13.33 9.13 -28.69
CA ALA A 111 14.49 9.89 -28.24
C ALA A 111 14.32 10.51 -26.84
N ARG A 112 13.19 11.19 -26.60
CA ARG A 112 12.89 11.84 -25.32
C ARG A 112 12.81 10.86 -24.14
N SER A 113 12.16 9.70 -24.32
CA SER A 113 12.05 8.68 -23.26
C SER A 113 13.38 7.96 -23.00
N CYS A 114 14.28 7.97 -23.98
CA CYS A 114 15.61 7.37 -23.92
C CYS A 114 16.72 8.33 -23.48
N GLY A 115 16.38 9.53 -23.01
CA GLY A 115 17.35 10.52 -22.53
C GLY A 115 18.08 11.29 -23.64
N GLY A 116 17.56 11.29 -24.87
CA GLY A 116 18.00 12.18 -25.93
C GLY A 116 17.48 13.60 -25.72
N CYS A 117 18.36 14.59 -25.86
CA CYS A 117 18.02 16.02 -25.81
C CYS A 117 17.19 16.46 -27.03
#